data_AF-A0A927R254-F1
#
_entry.id   AF-A0A927R254-F1
#
_cell.length_a   1.000
_cell.length_b   1.000
_cell.length_c   1.000
_cell.angle_alpha   90.00
_cell.angle_beta   90.00
_cell.angle_gamma   90.00
#
_symmetry.space_group_name_H-M   'P 1'
#
loop_
_entity.id
_entity.type
_entity.pdbx_description
1 polymer ?
#
loop_
_entity_poly.entity_id
_entity_poly.type
_entity_poly.pdbx_seq_one_letter_code
_entity_poly.pdbx_strand_id
1 'polypeptide(L)'
;MTDYDWMSEESVEAATDGIRAEAKKWFGFSDKMETVAQSMAGLTLGPTAFMVIDPGTALMTATDQHGAYTKTHGWLTGLFRDAAKKFDQFGNALNKCADEYDRTDGRSAASFDKIAKS
;
A
#
# COMPACT_ATOMS: atom_id res chain seq x y z
N MET A 1 30.57 -28.32 7.61
CA MET A 1 29.77 -27.16 8.05
C MET A 1 30.19 -26.05 7.11
N THR A 2 29.35 -25.76 6.12
CA THR A 2 29.71 -24.87 5.01
C THR A 2 29.73 -23.44 5.54
N ASP A 3 30.87 -22.76 5.47
CA ASP A 3 30.97 -21.32 5.72
C ASP A 3 30.22 -20.62 4.59
N TYR A 4 28.94 -20.33 4.84
CA TYR A 4 28.12 -19.57 3.91
C TYR A 4 28.45 -18.09 4.10
N ASP A 5 29.08 -17.50 3.08
CA ASP A 5 29.41 -16.08 3.09
C ASP A 5 28.16 -15.24 2.76
N TRP A 6 27.49 -14.83 3.83
CA TRP A 6 26.30 -13.97 3.85
C TRP A 6 26.57 -12.53 3.36
N MET A 7 27.83 -12.20 3.07
CA MET A 7 28.26 -10.92 2.52
C MET A 7 28.80 -11.03 1.10
N SER A 8 28.70 -12.21 0.48
CA SER A 8 29.04 -12.35 -0.94
C SER A 8 28.14 -11.48 -1.80
N GLU A 9 28.66 -10.90 -2.87
CA GLU A 9 27.94 -10.04 -3.82
C GLU A 9 26.63 -10.71 -4.30
N GLU A 10 26.69 -12.02 -4.58
CA GLU A 10 25.53 -12.83 -4.98
C GLU A 10 24.45 -12.93 -3.88
N SER A 11 24.86 -12.97 -2.60
CA SER A 11 23.91 -13.01 -1.48
C SER A 11 23.25 -11.65 -1.22
N VAL A 12 23.97 -10.56 -1.45
CA VAL A 12 23.44 -9.19 -1.35
C VAL A 12 22.47 -8.93 -2.49
N GLU A 13 22.83 -9.30 -3.72
CA GLU A 13 21.96 -9.18 -4.89
C GLU A 13 20.67 -10.00 -4.71
N ALA A 14 20.78 -11.25 -4.25
CA ALA A 14 19.61 -12.07 -3.94
C ALA A 14 18.71 -11.44 -2.85
N ALA A 15 19.31 -10.79 -1.85
CA ALA A 15 18.57 -10.09 -0.80
C ALA A 15 17.87 -8.82 -1.33
N THR A 16 18.54 -8.00 -2.13
CA THR A 16 17.95 -6.77 -2.70
C THR A 16 16.87 -7.08 -3.74
N ASP A 17 17.05 -8.13 -4.54
CA ASP A 17 16.02 -8.67 -5.43
C ASP A 17 14.80 -9.19 -4.65
N GLY A 18 15.02 -9.89 -3.53
CA GLY A 18 13.96 -10.31 -2.63
C GLY A 18 13.15 -9.13 -2.08
N ILE A 19 13.84 -8.06 -1.66
CA ILE A 19 13.22 -6.84 -1.15
C ILE A 19 12.41 -6.13 -2.26
N ARG A 20 12.96 -6.04 -3.48
CA ARG A 20 12.26 -5.46 -4.65
C ARG A 20 11.05 -6.28 -5.06
N ALA A 21 11.15 -7.61 -5.02
CA ALA A 21 10.03 -8.50 -5.27
C ALA A 21 8.90 -8.33 -4.24
N GLU A 22 9.26 -8.13 -2.97
CA GLU A 22 8.29 -7.83 -1.92
C GLU A 22 7.66 -6.44 -2.11
N ALA A 23 8.45 -5.42 -2.43
CA ALA A 23 7.96 -4.07 -2.75
C ALA A 23 6.89 -4.09 -3.85
N LYS A 24 7.09 -4.90 -4.90
CA LYS A 24 6.12 -5.10 -5.99
C LYS A 24 4.77 -5.62 -5.50
N LYS A 25 4.74 -6.48 -4.46
CA LYS A 25 3.47 -6.96 -3.89
C LYS A 25 2.70 -5.84 -3.21
N TRP A 26 3.40 -4.97 -2.49
CA TRP A 26 2.80 -3.81 -1.83
C TRP A 26 2.19 -2.82 -2.83
N PHE A 27 2.87 -2.54 -3.94
CA PHE A 27 2.27 -1.78 -5.04
C PHE A 27 1.03 -2.48 -5.61
N GLY A 28 1.09 -3.80 -5.81
CA GLY A 28 -0.09 -4.56 -6.23
C GLY A 28 -1.26 -4.51 -5.25
N PHE A 29 -1.01 -4.37 -3.94
CA PHE A 29 -2.08 -4.13 -2.96
C PHE A 29 -2.59 -2.69 -3.00
N SER A 30 -1.72 -1.71 -3.24
CA SER A 30 -2.11 -0.32 -3.45
C SER A 30 -3.11 -0.21 -4.60
N ASP A 31 -2.78 -0.75 -5.77
CA ASP A 31 -3.63 -0.70 -6.98
C ASP A 31 -5.00 -1.35 -6.76
N LYS A 32 -5.01 -2.48 -6.06
CA LYS A 32 -6.25 -3.18 -5.69
C LYS A 32 -7.12 -2.32 -4.77
N MET A 33 -6.53 -1.69 -3.76
CA MET A 33 -7.29 -0.83 -2.84
C MET A 33 -7.76 0.44 -3.53
N GLU A 34 -7.01 0.99 -4.46
CA GLU A 34 -7.46 2.11 -5.28
C GLU A 34 -8.67 1.71 -6.13
N THR A 35 -8.63 0.54 -6.76
CA THR A 35 -9.76 -0.02 -7.52
C THR A 35 -11.00 -0.19 -6.63
N VAL A 36 -10.83 -0.70 -5.41
CA VAL A 36 -11.92 -0.84 -4.43
C VAL A 36 -12.47 0.53 -4.03
N ALA A 37 -11.60 1.50 -3.76
CA ALA A 37 -12.02 2.85 -3.39
C ALA A 37 -12.81 3.54 -4.51
N GLN A 38 -12.37 3.39 -5.76
CA GLN A 38 -13.07 3.92 -6.93
C GLN A 38 -14.43 3.24 -7.13
N SER A 39 -14.47 1.91 -7.03
CA SER A 39 -15.70 1.13 -7.14
C SER A 39 -16.72 1.53 -6.07
N MET A 40 -16.28 1.65 -4.82
CA MET A 40 -17.12 2.04 -3.70
C MET A 40 -17.59 3.48 -3.80
N ALA A 41 -16.74 4.40 -4.27
CA ALA A 41 -17.14 5.79 -4.49
C ALA A 41 -18.29 5.93 -5.51
N GLY A 42 -18.40 5.02 -6.47
CA GLY A 42 -19.50 4.98 -7.44
C GLY A 42 -20.81 4.42 -6.88
N LEU A 43 -20.78 3.69 -5.76
CA LEU A 43 -21.95 3.09 -5.13
C LEU A 43 -22.61 4.07 -4.15
N THR A 44 -23.36 5.03 -4.68
CA THR A 44 -24.16 5.94 -3.87
C THR A 44 -25.63 5.56 -3.89
N LEU A 45 -26.29 5.66 -2.74
CA LEU A 45 -27.72 5.47 -2.60
C LEU A 45 -28.36 6.83 -2.37
N GLY A 46 -29.38 7.18 -3.17
CA GLY A 46 -30.16 8.39 -2.95
C GLY A 46 -31.14 8.25 -1.79
N PRO A 47 -31.72 9.36 -1.29
CA PRO A 47 -32.67 9.34 -0.17
C PRO A 47 -33.88 8.42 -0.41
N THR A 48 -34.26 8.23 -1.67
CA THR A 48 -35.38 7.36 -2.07
C THR A 48 -35.14 5.89 -1.76
N ALA A 49 -33.88 5.44 -1.64
CA ALA A 49 -33.53 4.08 -1.24
C ALA A 49 -33.83 3.80 0.23
N PHE A 50 -34.04 4.84 1.04
CA PHE A 50 -34.32 4.77 2.48
C PHE A 50 -35.78 5.11 2.80
N MET A 51 -36.63 5.34 1.80
CA MET A 51 -38.04 5.61 2.03
C MET A 51 -38.78 4.36 2.52
N VAL A 52 -39.35 4.46 3.72
CA VAL A 52 -40.32 3.50 4.24
C VAL A 52 -41.72 4.04 4.00
N ILE A 53 -42.69 3.17 3.67
CA ILE A 53 -44.09 3.58 3.48
C ILE A 53 -44.73 3.79 4.87
N ASP A 54 -44.39 4.90 5.52
CA ASP A 54 -45.06 5.40 6.73
C ASP A 54 -45.54 6.85 6.49
N PRO A 55 -46.87 7.10 6.47
CA PRO A 55 -47.42 8.42 6.16
C PRO A 55 -46.99 9.55 7.11
N GLY A 56 -46.53 9.25 8.33
CA GLY A 56 -46.17 10.27 9.32
C GLY A 56 -44.67 10.64 9.37
N THR A 57 -43.79 9.68 9.08
CA THR A 57 -42.34 9.82 9.37
C THR A 57 -41.43 9.55 8.18
N ALA A 58 -41.96 8.99 7.09
CA ALA A 58 -41.17 8.48 5.95
C ALA A 58 -40.06 9.41 5.46
N LEU A 59 -40.36 10.70 5.27
CA LEU A 59 -39.39 11.64 4.68
C LEU A 59 -38.26 12.02 5.65
N MET A 60 -38.59 12.24 6.92
CA MET A 60 -37.59 12.56 7.95
C MET A 60 -36.68 11.37 8.19
N THR A 61 -37.26 10.17 8.39
CA THR A 61 -36.49 8.96 8.65
C THR A 61 -35.61 8.58 7.47
N ALA A 62 -36.10 8.73 6.23
CA ALA A 62 -35.30 8.50 5.03
C ALA A 62 -34.11 9.47 4.91
N THR A 63 -34.32 10.74 5.27
CA THR A 63 -33.26 11.76 5.25
C THR A 63 -32.17 11.47 6.29
N ASP A 64 -32.57 11.12 7.52
CA ASP A 64 -31.64 10.77 8.59
C ASP A 64 -30.81 9.52 8.24
N GLN A 65 -31.47 8.48 7.72
CA GLN A 65 -30.81 7.24 7.30
C GLN A 65 -29.87 7.48 6.11
N HIS A 66 -30.28 8.28 5.14
CA HIS A 66 -29.42 8.69 4.02
C HIS A 66 -28.19 9.47 4.51
N GLY A 67 -28.36 10.36 5.49
CA GLY A 67 -27.25 11.08 6.12
C GLY A 67 -26.26 10.14 6.82
N ALA A 68 -26.78 9.19 7.60
CA ALA A 68 -25.96 8.17 8.28
C ALA A 68 -25.23 7.26 7.29
N TYR A 69 -25.90 6.85 6.21
CA TYR A 69 -25.30 6.11 5.11
C TYR A 69 -24.18 6.90 4.46
N THR A 70 -24.44 8.14 4.05
CA THR A 70 -23.46 9.00 3.37
C THR A 70 -22.21 9.22 4.21
N LYS A 71 -22.37 9.43 5.53
CA LYS A 71 -21.25 9.56 6.45
C LYS A 71 -20.42 8.28 6.53
N THR A 72 -21.06 7.13 6.66
CA THR A 72 -20.39 5.83 6.76
C THR A 72 -19.69 5.46 5.44
N HIS A 73 -20.37 5.68 4.31
CA HIS A 73 -19.86 5.48 2.97
C HIS A 73 -18.63 6.36 2.70
N GLY A 74 -18.69 7.64 3.06
CA GLY A 74 -17.57 8.57 2.94
C GLY A 74 -16.38 8.14 3.79
N TRP A 75 -16.62 7.73 5.03
CA TRP A 75 -15.57 7.21 5.92
C TRP A 75 -14.91 5.94 5.35
N LEU A 76 -15.70 4.97 4.89
CA LEU A 76 -15.22 3.72 4.33
C LEU A 76 -14.41 3.94 3.04
N THR A 77 -14.91 4.80 2.15
CA THR A 77 -14.19 5.19 0.93
C THR A 77 -12.87 5.89 1.25
N GLY A 78 -12.86 6.73 2.30
CA GLY A 78 -11.64 7.35 2.81
C GLY A 78 -10.62 6.32 3.30
N LEU A 79 -11.06 5.33 4.09
CA LEU A 79 -10.19 4.25 4.56
C LEU A 79 -9.53 3.48 3.42
N PHE A 80 -10.26 3.18 2.34
CA PHE A 80 -9.69 2.47 1.19
C PHE A 80 -8.62 3.30 0.47
N ARG A 81 -8.85 4.61 0.31
CA ARG A 81 -7.84 5.51 -0.27
C ARG A 81 -6.60 5.62 0.61
N ASP A 82 -6.78 5.69 1.92
CA ASP A 82 -5.65 5.76 2.85
C ASP A 82 -4.88 4.44 2.90
N ALA A 83 -5.57 3.29 2.80
CA ALA A 83 -4.94 1.99 2.66
C ALA A 83 -4.07 1.91 1.39
N ALA A 84 -4.59 2.36 0.24
CA ALA A 84 -3.82 2.42 -1.01
C ALA A 84 -2.53 3.23 -0.81
N LYS A 85 -2.63 4.45 -0.29
CA LYS A 85 -1.46 5.31 0.00
C LYS A 85 -0.44 4.65 0.93
N LYS A 86 -0.90 3.96 1.98
CA LYS A 86 0.00 3.28 2.92
C LYS A 86 0.72 2.09 2.28
N PHE A 87 0.03 1.34 1.43
CA PHE A 87 0.66 0.24 0.68
C PHE A 87 1.70 0.75 -0.31
N ASP A 88 1.42 1.85 -1.02
CA ASP A 88 2.41 2.52 -1.87
C ASP A 88 3.63 2.99 -1.07
N GLN A 89 3.41 3.58 0.12
CA GLN A 89 4.50 3.98 1.02
C GLN A 89 5.38 2.79 1.46
N PHE A 90 4.79 1.63 1.76
CA PHE A 90 5.56 0.43 2.10
C PHE A 90 6.40 -0.07 0.92
N GLY A 91 5.84 -0.11 -0.30
CA GLY A 91 6.60 -0.45 -1.50
C GLY A 91 7.78 0.50 -1.73
N ASN A 92 7.54 1.79 -1.60
CA ASN A 92 8.58 2.82 -1.73
C ASN A 92 9.66 2.72 -0.64
N ALA A 93 9.28 2.39 0.61
CA ALA A 93 10.24 2.20 1.69
C ALA A 93 11.15 0.99 1.43
N LEU A 94 10.58 -0.13 0.97
CA LEU A 94 11.33 -1.33 0.63
C LEU A 94 12.31 -1.10 -0.54
N ASN A 95 11.87 -0.41 -1.59
CA ASN A 95 12.78 -0.03 -2.69
C ASN A 95 13.95 0.83 -2.19
N LYS A 96 13.68 1.84 -1.34
CA LYS A 96 14.74 2.65 -0.72
C LYS A 96 15.71 1.82 0.13
N CYS A 97 15.20 0.81 0.84
CA CYS A 97 16.05 -0.12 1.58
C CYS A 97 16.96 -0.92 0.63
N ALA A 98 16.41 -1.48 -0.45
CA ALA A 98 17.20 -2.20 -1.45
C ALA A 98 18.29 -1.32 -2.08
N ASP A 99 17.95 -0.08 -2.46
CA ASP A 99 18.90 0.87 -3.04
C ASP A 99 20.03 1.23 -2.06
N GLU A 100 19.73 1.34 -0.77
CA GLU A 100 20.74 1.61 0.26
C GLU A 100 21.67 0.40 0.52
N TYR A 101 21.14 -0.82 0.42
CA TYR A 101 21.93 -2.04 0.48
C TYR A 101 22.91 -2.12 -0.70
N ASP A 102 22.44 -1.96 -1.94
CA ASP A 102 23.29 -1.95 -3.15
C ASP A 102 24.38 -0.86 -3.05
N ARG A 103 24.03 0.33 -2.54
CA ARG A 103 24.96 1.45 -2.38
C ARG A 103 26.05 1.18 -1.34
N THR A 104 25.70 0.50 -0.25
CA THR A 104 26.65 0.18 0.83
C THR A 104 27.63 -0.90 0.42
N ASP A 105 27.16 -1.89 -0.34
CA ASP A 105 28.00 -2.94 -0.88
C ASP A 105 28.96 -2.41 -1.95
N GLY A 106 28.47 -1.64 -2.92
CA GLY A 106 29.31 -1.02 -3.95
C GLY A 106 30.40 -0.09 -3.38
N ARG A 107 30.15 0.56 -2.24
CA ARG A 107 31.18 1.34 -1.52
C ARG A 107 32.21 0.47 -0.82
N SER A 108 31.79 -0.67 -0.26
CA SER A 108 32.68 -1.61 0.42
C SER A 108 33.62 -2.28 -0.58
N ALA A 109 33.08 -2.77 -1.70
CA ALA A 109 33.86 -3.33 -2.81
C ALA A 109 34.91 -2.33 -3.35
N ALA A 110 34.52 -1.08 -3.57
CA ALA A 110 35.45 -0.04 -4.02
C ALA A 110 36.55 0.29 -3.00
N SER A 111 36.26 0.16 -1.70
CA SER A 111 37.25 0.37 -0.64
C SER A 111 38.25 -0.77 -0.53
N PHE A 112 37.82 -2.03 -0.73
CA PHE A 112 38.70 -3.20 -0.70
C PHE A 112 39.64 -3.26 -1.91
N ASP A 113 39.17 -2.96 -3.12
CA ASP A 113 40.05 -2.90 -4.31
C ASP A 113 41.17 -1.85 -4.16
N LYS A 114 40.87 -0.75 -3.45
CA LYS A 114 41.84 0.31 -3.17
C LYS A 114 42.90 -0.08 -2.14
N ILE A 115 42.55 -0.96 -1.19
CA ILE A 115 43.48 -1.51 -0.19
C ILE A 115 44.32 -2.65 -0.81
N ALA A 116 43.72 -3.51 -1.63
CA ALA A 116 44.40 -4.64 -2.27
C ALA A 116 45.42 -4.22 -3.35
N LYS A 117 45.28 -3.01 -3.91
CA LYS A 117 46.22 -2.41 -4.87
C LYS A 117 47.30 -1.51 -4.24
N SER A 118 47.30 -1.35 -2.91
CA SER A 118 48.33 -0.64 -2.14
C SER A 118 49.34 -1.61 -1.54
#